data_AF-A0A0U5F2W8-F1
#
_entry.id   AF-A0A0U5F2W8-F1
#
_cell.length_a   1.000
_cell.length_b   1.000
_cell.length_c   1.000
_cell.angle_alpha   90.00
_cell.angle_beta   90.00
_cell.angle_gamma   90.00
#
_symmetry.space_group_name_H-M   'P 1'
#
loop_
_entity.id
_entity.type
_entity.pdbx_description
1 polymer ?
#
loop_
_entity_poly.entity_id
_entity_poly.type
_entity_poly.pdbx_seq_one_letter_code
_entity_poly.pdbx_strand_id
1 'polypeptide(L)'
;MNIHCAWCERDMQDNAHAPYCCARCEKKANKALAAINAPQSAHQRETRIIRGTLVSLVAVIAVTVSLRILAGPPPPPDDILMPHYGTAPITGQNTEPFKAGQAARRQWNRWLGGQHGDRRKGAIYWLNALENQHDKHCDGTVEFALGCFDAHRHTSGIEQQMSVNPAFRSGWDNP
;
A
#
# COMPACT_ATOMS: atom_id res chain seq x y z
N MET A 1 -13.21 16.85 -37.00
CA MET A 1 -12.81 16.71 -35.58
C MET A 1 -14.06 16.34 -34.81
N ASN A 2 -14.12 15.12 -34.26
CA ASN A 2 -15.23 14.73 -33.40
C ASN A 2 -15.03 15.39 -32.04
N ILE A 3 -16.04 16.12 -31.56
CA ILE A 3 -15.97 16.76 -30.26
C ILE A 3 -16.55 15.77 -29.25
N HIS A 4 -15.75 15.37 -28.26
CA HIS A 4 -16.14 14.41 -27.24
C HIS A 4 -16.73 15.13 -26.02
N CYS A 5 -17.70 14.47 -25.37
CA CYS A 5 -18.30 14.95 -24.13
C CYS A 5 -17.28 14.97 -23.00
N ALA A 6 -17.10 16.13 -22.36
CA ALA A 6 -16.16 16.31 -21.24
C ALA A 6 -16.50 15.48 -19.98
N TRP A 7 -17.67 14.84 -19.91
CA TRP A 7 -18.10 14.04 -18.76
C TRP A 7 -18.10 12.51 -19.02
N CYS A 8 -18.39 12.07 -20.25
CA CYS A 8 -18.55 10.63 -20.54
C CYS A 8 -17.86 10.17 -21.81
N GLU A 9 -17.05 11.04 -22.43
CA GLU A 9 -16.17 10.77 -23.59
C GLU A 9 -16.88 10.29 -24.86
N ARG A 10 -18.21 10.22 -24.86
CA ARG A 10 -19.01 9.93 -26.05
C ARG A 10 -18.99 11.08 -27.05
N ASP A 11 -19.08 10.73 -28.33
CA ASP A 11 -19.22 11.67 -29.43
C ASP A 11 -20.47 12.55 -29.26
N MET A 12 -20.29 13.85 -29.44
CA MET A 12 -21.39 14.81 -29.42
C MET A 12 -22.03 14.91 -30.80
N GLN A 13 -23.32 14.57 -30.86
CA GLN A 13 -24.13 14.67 -32.08
C GLN A 13 -24.83 16.03 -32.20
N ASP A 14 -24.97 16.76 -31.08
CA ASP A 14 -25.61 18.07 -30.98
C ASP A 14 -24.82 18.96 -30.00
N ASN A 15 -24.77 20.26 -30.29
CA ASN A 15 -24.04 21.28 -29.51
C ASN A 15 -24.92 21.99 -28.47
N ALA A 16 -26.19 21.61 -28.32
CA ALA A 16 -27.12 22.23 -27.38
C ALA A 16 -26.63 22.27 -25.90
N HIS A 17 -25.78 21.32 -25.49
CA HIS A 17 -25.25 21.19 -24.12
C HIS A 17 -23.71 21.25 -24.06
N ALA A 18 -23.05 21.77 -25.10
CA ALA A 18 -21.59 21.81 -25.17
C ALA A 18 -20.99 22.48 -23.90
N PRO A 19 -19.97 21.89 -23.24
CA PRO A 19 -19.09 20.81 -23.69
C PRO A 19 -19.58 19.37 -23.36
N TYR A 20 -20.86 19.18 -23.06
CA TYR A 20 -21.46 17.89 -22.70
C TYR A 20 -22.41 17.37 -23.79
N CYS A 21 -22.53 16.05 -23.90
CA CYS A 21 -23.42 15.42 -24.90
C CYS A 21 -24.92 15.50 -24.56
N CYS A 22 -25.30 15.83 -23.31
CA CYS A 22 -26.70 15.96 -22.90
C CYS A 22 -26.85 16.64 -21.53
N ALA A 23 -28.05 17.15 -21.24
CA ALA A 23 -28.42 17.76 -19.95
C ALA A 23 -28.09 16.88 -18.72
N ARG A 24 -28.13 15.55 -18.87
CA ARG A 24 -27.78 14.62 -17.78
C ARG A 24 -26.29 14.67 -17.42
N CYS A 25 -25.42 14.76 -18.42
CA CYS A 25 -23.98 14.87 -18.25
C CYS A 25 -23.60 16.22 -17.65
N GLU A 26 -24.23 17.29 -18.15
CA GLU A 26 -24.09 18.64 -17.60
C GLU A 26 -24.48 18.70 -16.12
N LYS A 27 -25.66 18.16 -15.74
CA LYS A 27 -26.11 18.13 -14.34
C LYS A 27 -25.16 17.36 -13.42
N LYS A 28 -24.57 16.26 -13.91
CA LYS A 28 -23.57 15.49 -13.14
C LYS A 28 -22.28 16.28 -12.97
N ALA A 29 -21.80 16.94 -14.02
CA ALA A 29 -20.61 17.78 -13.96
C ALA A 29 -20.78 18.95 -12.98
N ASN A 30 -21.92 19.65 -13.05
CA ASN A 30 -22.23 20.75 -12.14
C ASN A 30 -22.32 20.28 -10.68
N LYS A 31 -22.88 19.09 -10.43
CA LYS A 31 -22.92 18.50 -9.09
C LYS A 31 -21.51 18.16 -8.57
N ALA A 32 -20.63 17.64 -9.42
CA ALA A 32 -19.25 17.35 -9.06
C ALA A 32 -18.46 18.63 -8.75
N LEU A 33 -18.63 19.67 -9.56
CA LEU A 33 -18.03 20.99 -9.33
C LEU A 33 -18.53 21.61 -8.01
N ALA A 34 -19.83 21.49 -7.72
CA ALA A 34 -20.41 21.95 -6.46
C ALA A 34 -19.85 21.19 -5.25
N ALA A 35 -19.53 19.90 -5.38
CA ALA A 35 -18.92 19.11 -4.30
C ALA A 35 -17.46 19.52 -4.03
N ILE A 36 -16.71 19.91 -5.07
CA ILE A 36 -15.34 20.40 -4.94
C ILE A 36 -15.33 21.80 -4.30
N ASN A 37 -16.26 22.65 -4.72
CA ASN A 37 -16.36 24.03 -4.23
C ASN A 37 -17.15 24.16 -2.93
N ALA A 38 -17.73 23.07 -2.42
CA ALA A 38 -18.44 23.08 -1.16
C ALA A 38 -17.48 23.51 -0.03
N PRO A 39 -17.87 24.49 0.81
CA PRO A 39 -17.05 24.90 1.93
C PRO A 39 -16.79 23.69 2.82
N GLN A 40 -15.51 23.40 3.05
CA GLN A 40 -15.12 22.29 3.92
C GLN A 40 -15.73 22.51 5.29
N SER A 41 -16.51 21.52 5.76
CA SER A 41 -17.10 21.57 7.09
C SER A 41 -15.99 21.63 8.14
N ALA A 42 -16.26 22.25 9.29
CA ALA A 42 -15.29 22.40 10.39
C ALA A 42 -14.60 21.07 10.76
N HIS A 43 -15.34 19.95 10.64
CA HIS A 43 -14.86 18.59 10.88
C HIS A 43 -13.73 18.13 9.93
N GLN A 44 -13.76 18.58 8.67
CA GLN A 44 -12.75 18.25 7.66
C GLN A 44 -11.46 19.08 7.83
N ARG A 45 -11.56 20.25 8.47
CA ARG A 45 -10.41 21.09 8.84
C ARG A 45 -9.64 20.50 10.02
N GLU A 46 -10.36 19.95 10.99
CA GLU A 46 -9.80 19.33 12.19
C GLU A 46 -9.02 18.04 11.86
N THR A 47 -9.54 17.21 10.97
CA THR A 47 -8.85 15.98 10.50
C THR A 47 -7.57 16.25 9.72
N ARG A 48 -7.46 17.40 9.02
CA ARG A 48 -6.19 17.81 8.38
C ARG A 48 -5.13 18.25 9.39
N ILE A 49 -5.52 18.96 10.45
CA ILE A 49 -4.59 19.40 11.49
C ILE A 49 -4.02 18.19 12.24
N ILE A 50 -4.86 17.21 12.60
CA ILE A 50 -4.45 15.96 13.27
C ILE A 50 -3.51 15.13 12.38
N ARG A 51 -3.75 15.08 11.06
CA ARG A 51 -2.85 14.37 10.13
C ARG A 51 -1.52 15.11 9.94
N GLY A 52 -1.51 16.44 9.93
CA GLY A 52 -0.29 17.23 9.82
C GLY A 52 0.65 17.06 11.02
N THR A 53 0.10 17.07 12.24
CA THR A 53 0.90 16.89 13.46
C THR A 53 1.49 15.49 13.57
N LEU A 54 0.74 14.44 13.16
CA LEU A 54 1.24 13.07 13.11
C LEU A 54 2.42 12.92 12.13
N VAL A 55 2.36 13.56 10.95
CA VAL A 55 3.45 13.49 9.96
C VAL A 55 4.71 14.20 10.45
N SER A 56 4.59 15.36 11.10
CA SER A 56 5.75 16.05 11.70
C SER A 56 6.38 15.23 12.83
N LEU A 57 5.58 14.55 13.65
CA LEU A 57 6.09 13.78 14.78
C LEU A 57 6.85 12.53 14.32
N VAL A 58 6.38 11.87 13.26
CA VAL A 58 7.10 10.75 12.61
C VAL A 58 8.42 11.20 11.98
N ALA A 59 8.45 12.38 11.35
CA ALA A 59 9.67 12.93 10.76
C ALA A 59 10.75 13.21 11.83
N VAL A 60 10.37 13.77 12.97
CA VAL A 60 11.30 14.03 14.10
C VAL A 60 11.86 12.74 14.68
N ILE A 61 11.04 11.69 14.82
CA ILE A 61 11.50 10.37 15.28
C ILE A 61 12.47 9.73 14.27
N ALA A 62 12.18 9.80 12.97
CA ALA A 62 13.06 9.25 11.94
C ALA A 62 14.44 9.93 11.91
N VAL A 63 14.48 11.26 12.07
CA VAL A 63 15.74 12.03 12.10
C VAL A 63 16.58 11.69 13.34
N THR A 64 15.95 11.59 14.51
CA THR A 64 16.67 11.28 15.77
C THR A 64 17.22 9.85 15.81
N VAL A 65 16.50 8.88 15.24
CA VAL A 65 16.99 7.50 15.11
C VAL A 65 18.14 7.41 14.10
N SER A 66 18.08 8.15 12.98
CA SER A 66 19.14 8.18 11.97
C SER A 66 20.45 8.75 12.51
N LEU A 67 20.37 9.77 13.37
CA LEU A 67 21.54 10.35 14.05
C LEU A 67 22.21 9.40 15.05
N ARG A 68 21.47 8.43 15.62
CA ARG A 68 22.05 7.41 16.52
C ARG A 68 22.71 6.25 15.78
N ILE A 69 22.41 6.04 14.50
CA ILE A 69 23.00 4.96 13.69
C ILE A 69 24.37 5.37 13.11
N LEU A 70 24.64 6.67 12.92
CA LEU A 70 25.96 7.15 12.44
C LEU A 70 27.07 7.15 13.50
N ALA A 71 26.75 7.04 14.79
CA ALA A 71 27.74 6.91 15.86
C ALA A 71 28.05 5.42 16.09
N GLY A 72 28.75 4.81 15.12
CA GLY A 72 29.07 3.37 15.12
C GLY A 72 29.83 2.90 16.39
N PRO A 73 29.66 1.63 16.81
CA PRO A 73 30.48 1.02 17.86
C PRO A 73 31.95 0.86 17.42
N PRO A 74 32.94 0.92 18.33
CA PRO A 74 34.35 0.72 17.98
C PRO A 74 34.63 -0.73 17.52
N PRO A 75 35.57 -0.95 16.57
CA PRO A 75 35.86 -2.28 16.04
C PRO A 75 36.66 -3.14 17.03
N PRO A 76 36.35 -4.44 17.18
CA PRO A 76 37.25 -5.43 17.77
C PRO A 76 38.23 -6.00 16.73
N PRO A 77 39.37 -6.57 17.18
CA PRO A 77 40.56 -6.81 16.35
C PRO A 77 40.45 -8.03 15.43
N ASP A 78 41.28 -7.99 14.39
CA ASP A 78 41.49 -9.01 13.35
C ASP A 78 41.70 -10.42 13.90
N ASP A 79 41.08 -11.41 13.26
CA ASP A 79 41.70 -12.72 13.10
C ASP A 79 41.30 -13.39 11.78
N ILE A 80 42.28 -14.13 11.27
CA ILE A 80 42.52 -14.57 9.90
C ILE A 80 41.84 -15.92 9.65
N LEU A 81 41.19 -16.13 8.49
CA LEU A 81 41.48 -17.19 7.49
C LEU A 81 40.33 -17.40 6.49
N MET A 82 40.77 -17.69 5.26
CA MET A 82 40.03 -17.81 4.01
C MET A 82 39.55 -19.28 3.79
N PRO A 83 39.11 -19.65 2.58
CA PRO A 83 37.75 -19.99 2.18
C PRO A 83 37.39 -21.49 2.32
N HIS A 84 36.11 -21.85 2.48
CA HIS A 84 35.61 -23.19 2.17
C HIS A 84 34.28 -23.12 1.40
N TYR A 85 34.33 -23.64 0.18
CA TYR A 85 33.16 -24.07 -0.59
C TYR A 85 32.55 -25.30 0.07
N GLY A 86 31.22 -25.33 0.16
CA GLY A 86 30.44 -26.57 0.27
C GLY A 86 29.62 -26.71 1.55
N THR A 87 28.38 -27.15 1.33
CA THR A 87 27.41 -27.72 2.28
C THR A 87 26.38 -26.74 2.85
N ALA A 88 25.13 -26.88 2.40
CA ALA A 88 23.95 -26.23 2.97
C ALA A 88 23.81 -26.53 4.48
N PRO A 89 23.30 -25.57 5.28
CA PRO A 89 22.57 -25.99 6.47
C PRO A 89 21.29 -25.19 6.75
N ILE A 90 20.32 -25.97 7.20
CA ILE A 90 19.15 -25.61 8.00
C ILE A 90 19.62 -24.73 9.17
N THR A 91 19.40 -23.40 9.11
CA THR A 91 19.37 -22.48 10.29
C THR A 91 18.94 -21.05 9.89
N GLY A 92 18.01 -20.91 8.95
CA GLY A 92 17.48 -19.59 8.56
C GLY A 92 16.62 -18.90 9.63
N GLN A 93 16.13 -19.64 10.63
CA GLN A 93 15.11 -19.17 11.60
C GLN A 93 15.63 -18.13 12.61
N ASN A 94 16.93 -18.06 12.88
CA ASN A 94 17.51 -17.07 13.79
C ASN A 94 18.11 -15.85 13.08
N THR A 95 17.90 -15.73 11.77
CA THR A 95 18.40 -14.60 10.98
C THR A 95 17.46 -13.39 11.11
N GLU A 96 18.02 -12.18 11.07
CA GLU A 96 17.24 -10.93 11.10
C GLU A 96 16.13 -10.88 10.03
N PRO A 97 16.35 -11.32 8.77
CA PRO A 97 15.29 -11.35 7.77
C PRO A 97 14.12 -12.27 8.13
N PHE A 98 14.38 -13.42 8.76
CA PHE A 98 13.32 -14.33 9.19
C PHE A 98 12.42 -13.69 10.25
N LYS A 99 13.02 -13.06 11.26
CA LYS A 99 12.27 -12.31 12.29
C LYS A 99 11.48 -11.14 11.70
N ALA A 100 12.05 -10.44 10.71
CA ALA A 100 11.37 -9.38 9.99
C ALA A 100 10.15 -9.91 9.21
N GLY A 101 10.27 -11.08 8.57
CA GLY A 101 9.16 -11.77 7.91
C GLY A 101 8.01 -12.10 8.86
N GLN A 102 8.33 -12.66 10.03
CA GLN A 102 7.33 -12.93 11.07
C GLN A 102 6.64 -11.66 11.57
N ALA A 103 7.42 -10.60 11.82
CA ALA A 103 6.87 -9.32 12.27
C ALA A 103 5.92 -8.72 11.24
N ALA A 104 6.29 -8.77 9.96
CA ALA A 104 5.45 -8.35 8.85
C ALA A 104 4.15 -9.16 8.78
N ARG A 105 4.22 -10.50 8.92
CA ARG A 105 3.04 -11.37 8.91
C ARG A 105 2.11 -11.08 10.08
N ARG A 106 2.65 -10.86 11.28
CA ARG A 106 1.87 -10.46 12.47
C ARG A 106 1.19 -9.10 12.27
N GLN A 107 1.88 -8.13 11.66
CA GLN A 107 1.29 -6.83 11.35
C GLN A 107 0.15 -6.97 10.34
N TRP A 108 0.35 -7.74 9.28
CA TRP A 108 -0.68 -8.06 8.30
C TRP A 108 -1.91 -8.71 8.95
N ASN A 109 -1.71 -9.73 9.79
CA ASN A 109 -2.81 -10.42 10.48
C ASN A 109 -3.61 -9.49 11.39
N ARG A 110 -2.94 -8.58 12.10
CA ARG A 110 -3.62 -7.57 12.93
C ARG A 110 -4.46 -6.61 12.09
N TRP A 111 -3.91 -6.12 10.98
CA TRP A 111 -4.64 -5.24 10.08
C TRP A 111 -5.84 -5.95 9.42
N LEU A 112 -5.63 -7.19 8.96
CA LEU A 112 -6.67 -8.01 8.34
C LEU A 112 -7.79 -8.33 9.34
N GLY A 113 -7.45 -8.48 10.63
CA GLY A 113 -8.42 -8.68 11.72
C GLY A 113 -9.42 -7.52 11.89
N GLY A 114 -9.06 -6.31 11.45
CA GLY A 114 -9.97 -5.15 11.41
C GLY A 114 -10.79 -5.02 10.11
N GLN A 115 -10.60 -5.93 9.14
CA GLN A 115 -11.37 -5.95 7.90
C GLN A 115 -12.56 -6.92 8.03
N HIS A 116 -13.68 -6.58 7.39
CA HIS A 116 -14.90 -7.38 7.43
C HIS A 116 -15.56 -7.49 6.05
N GLY A 117 -16.51 -8.43 5.92
CA GLY A 117 -17.32 -8.59 4.71
C GLY A 117 -16.49 -8.80 3.44
N ASP A 118 -16.97 -8.20 2.35
CA ASP A 118 -16.32 -8.31 1.03
C ASP A 118 -14.95 -7.62 1.00
N ARG A 119 -14.74 -6.58 1.82
CA ARG A 119 -13.43 -5.93 1.95
C ARG A 119 -12.37 -6.90 2.48
N ARG A 120 -12.71 -7.74 3.45
CA ARG A 120 -11.79 -8.79 3.93
C ARG A 120 -11.49 -9.82 2.84
N LYS A 121 -12.50 -10.22 2.06
CA LYS A 121 -12.30 -11.15 0.93
C LYS A 121 -11.34 -10.58 -0.11
N GLY A 122 -11.50 -9.30 -0.47
CA GLY A 122 -10.58 -8.62 -1.38
C GLY A 122 -9.15 -8.56 -0.86
N ALA A 123 -8.99 -8.31 0.44
CA ALA A 123 -7.67 -8.29 1.07
C ALA A 123 -6.98 -9.67 1.05
N ILE A 124 -7.72 -10.75 1.31
CA ILE A 124 -7.22 -12.13 1.23
C ILE A 124 -6.91 -12.50 -0.22
N TYR A 125 -7.76 -12.08 -1.16
CA TYR A 125 -7.53 -12.31 -2.58
C TYR A 125 -6.20 -11.71 -3.04
N TRP A 126 -5.89 -10.47 -2.66
CA TRP A 126 -4.58 -9.88 -2.96
C TRP A 126 -3.41 -10.71 -2.41
N LEU A 127 -3.53 -11.20 -1.17
CA LEU A 127 -2.49 -12.02 -0.56
C LEU A 127 -2.22 -13.29 -1.38
N ASN A 128 -3.26 -13.97 -1.85
CA ASN A 128 -3.11 -15.16 -2.70
C ASN A 128 -2.42 -14.82 -4.05
N ALA A 129 -2.64 -13.61 -4.58
CA ALA A 129 -1.94 -13.10 -5.76
C ALA A 129 -0.42 -12.99 -5.52
N LEU A 130 0.00 -12.63 -4.29
CA LEU A 130 1.43 -12.57 -3.90
C LEU A 130 2.08 -13.95 -3.79
N GLU A 131 1.28 -15.00 -3.72
CA GLU A 131 1.72 -16.39 -3.77
C GLU A 131 1.69 -16.94 -5.20
N ASN A 132 1.50 -16.06 -6.21
CA ASN A 132 1.37 -16.40 -7.62
C ASN A 132 0.21 -17.37 -7.93
N GLN A 133 -0.84 -17.40 -7.10
CA GLN A 133 -2.00 -18.26 -7.33
C GLN A 133 -2.91 -17.74 -8.44
N HIS A 134 -2.86 -16.44 -8.73
CA HIS A 134 -3.62 -15.78 -9.80
C HIS A 134 -3.01 -14.41 -10.14
N ASP A 135 -3.53 -13.78 -11.19
CA ASP A 135 -3.14 -12.44 -11.60
C ASP A 135 -3.51 -11.37 -10.57
N LYS A 136 -2.74 -10.28 -10.54
CA LYS A 136 -2.89 -9.15 -9.60
C LYS A 136 -4.03 -8.17 -9.98
N HIS A 137 -5.19 -8.68 -10.39
CA HIS A 137 -6.37 -7.86 -10.74
C HIS A 137 -7.34 -7.77 -9.56
N CYS A 138 -7.86 -6.58 -9.26
CA CYS A 138 -8.80 -6.37 -8.15
C CYS A 138 -10.25 -6.25 -8.63
N ASP A 139 -10.73 -7.25 -9.39
CA ASP A 139 -12.08 -7.25 -9.97
C ASP A 139 -13.12 -7.82 -9.00
N GLY A 140 -14.26 -7.15 -8.83
CA GLY A 140 -15.33 -7.61 -7.95
C GLY A 140 -16.31 -6.51 -7.53
N THR A 141 -16.95 -6.70 -6.38
CA THR A 141 -17.78 -5.65 -5.77
C THR A 141 -16.91 -4.45 -5.37
N VAL A 142 -17.52 -3.28 -5.19
CA VAL A 142 -16.78 -2.06 -4.78
C VAL A 142 -16.02 -2.29 -3.47
N GLU A 143 -16.65 -2.95 -2.49
CA GLU A 143 -16.00 -3.26 -1.21
C GLU A 143 -14.84 -4.25 -1.36
N PHE A 144 -15.01 -5.28 -2.21
CA PHE A 144 -13.95 -6.23 -2.54
C PHE A 144 -12.74 -5.52 -3.17
N ALA A 145 -12.97 -4.70 -4.20
CA ALA A 145 -11.91 -3.97 -4.87
C ALA A 145 -11.16 -3.05 -3.89
N LEU A 146 -11.88 -2.33 -3.02
CA LEU A 146 -11.26 -1.50 -1.98
C LEU A 146 -10.37 -2.32 -1.05
N GLY A 147 -10.84 -3.49 -0.59
CA GLY A 147 -10.04 -4.39 0.25
C GLY A 147 -8.78 -4.91 -0.43
N CYS A 148 -8.89 -5.24 -1.72
CA CYS A 148 -7.77 -5.68 -2.54
C CYS A 148 -6.72 -4.56 -2.74
N PHE A 149 -7.15 -3.34 -3.05
CA PHE A 149 -6.24 -2.19 -3.19
C PHE A 149 -5.59 -1.77 -1.86
N ASP A 150 -6.32 -1.83 -0.75
CA ASP A 150 -5.75 -1.55 0.56
C ASP A 150 -4.71 -2.61 0.96
N ALA A 151 -4.99 -3.88 0.65
CA ALA A 151 -4.04 -4.97 0.84
C ALA A 151 -2.76 -4.78 0.01
N HIS A 152 -2.90 -4.40 -1.26
CA HIS A 152 -1.77 -4.05 -2.12
C HIS A 152 -0.93 -2.93 -1.51
N ARG A 153 -1.58 -1.84 -1.08
CA ARG A 153 -0.86 -0.75 -0.41
C ARG A 153 -0.11 -1.23 0.82
N HIS A 154 -0.73 -2.06 1.66
CA HIS A 154 -0.10 -2.55 2.88
C HIS A 154 1.08 -3.48 2.61
N THR A 155 1.01 -4.28 1.54
CA THR A 155 2.03 -5.29 1.21
C THR A 155 3.11 -4.78 0.26
N SER A 156 2.87 -3.71 -0.50
CA SER A 156 3.81 -3.15 -1.48
C SER A 156 5.23 -2.93 -0.94
N GLY A 157 5.37 -2.47 0.31
CA GLY A 157 6.67 -2.24 0.95
C GLY A 157 7.44 -3.52 1.32
N ILE A 158 6.77 -4.67 1.39
CA ILE A 158 7.36 -5.98 1.72
C ILE A 158 7.36 -6.95 0.54
N GLU A 159 6.66 -6.65 -0.55
CA GLU A 159 6.62 -7.49 -1.76
C GLU A 159 8.00 -7.78 -2.33
N GLN A 160 8.87 -6.77 -2.39
CA GLN A 160 10.25 -6.96 -2.85
C GLN A 160 11.01 -7.90 -1.91
N GLN A 161 10.85 -7.78 -0.59
CA GLN A 161 11.51 -8.67 0.37
C GLN A 161 11.00 -10.11 0.25
N MET A 162 9.69 -10.29 0.00
CA MET A 162 9.11 -11.60 -0.27
C MET A 162 9.65 -12.27 -1.54
N SER A 163 10.05 -11.49 -2.56
CA SER A 163 10.59 -12.05 -3.81
C SER A 163 12.10 -12.29 -3.78
N VAL A 164 12.88 -11.45 -3.09
CA VAL A 164 14.36 -11.52 -3.12
C VAL A 164 14.96 -12.23 -1.91
N ASN A 165 14.26 -12.32 -0.77
CA ASN A 165 14.83 -12.84 0.47
C ASN A 165 14.10 -14.11 0.95
N PRO A 166 14.68 -15.30 0.73
CA PRO A 166 14.02 -16.57 1.10
C PRO A 166 13.86 -16.74 2.61
N ALA A 167 14.77 -16.18 3.42
CA ALA A 167 14.65 -16.22 4.88
C ALA A 167 13.49 -15.34 5.37
N PHE A 168 13.30 -14.16 4.76
CA PHE A 168 12.13 -13.32 5.02
C PHE A 168 10.82 -14.04 4.65
N ARG A 169 10.77 -14.65 3.46
CA ARG A 169 9.59 -15.41 3.02
C ARG A 169 9.28 -16.57 3.98
N SER A 170 10.30 -17.32 4.39
CA SER A 170 10.14 -18.39 5.38
C SER A 170 9.59 -17.89 6.71
N GLY A 171 10.04 -16.73 7.18
CA GLY A 171 9.48 -16.09 8.38
C GLY A 171 8.04 -15.60 8.21
N TRP A 172 7.70 -15.08 7.03
CA TRP A 172 6.32 -14.70 6.69
C TRP A 172 5.36 -15.89 6.71
N ASP A 173 5.79 -17.04 6.19
CA ASP A 173 5.00 -18.26 6.14
C ASP A 173 4.90 -18.97 7.52
N ASN A 174 5.80 -18.62 8.46
CA ASN A 174 5.85 -19.18 9.82
C ASN A 174 5.78 -18.08 10.91
N PRO A 175 4.62 -17.40 11.08
CA PRO A 175 4.44 -16.21 11.94
C PRO A 175 4.68 -16.39 13.45
#